data_AF-A0A525WCN9-F1
#
_entry.id   AF-A0A525WCN9-F1
#
_cell.length_a   1.000
_cell.length_b   1.000
_cell.length_c   1.000
_cell.angle_alpha   90.00
_cell.angle_beta   90.00
_cell.angle_gamma   90.00
#
_symmetry.space_group_name_H-M   'P 1'
#
loop_
_entity.id
_entity.type
_entity.pdbx_description
1 polymer ?
#
loop_
_entity_poly.entity_id
_entity_poly.type
_entity_poly.pdbx_seq_one_letter_code
_entity_poly.pdbx_strand_id
1 'polypeptide(L)'
;MTSQTYPRSPKSLLGGIAYLGRFIDKIRLRNAGKIQEYNYITVGFDKYLIDFLQIDPKAFEQRVLAGGTDDEFLASGCPIS
;
A
#
# COMPACT_ATOMS: atom_id res chain seq x y z
N MET A 1 16.79 -2.85 8.70
CA MET A 1 15.67 -3.56 8.05
C MET A 1 14.87 -4.25 9.15
N THR A 2 13.76 -3.66 9.59
CA THR A 2 12.96 -4.22 10.69
C THR A 2 12.23 -5.47 10.20
N SER A 3 12.41 -6.59 10.91
CA SER A 3 11.67 -7.84 10.71
C SER A 3 10.21 -7.65 11.12
N GLN A 4 9.44 -6.90 10.33
CA GLN A 4 7.99 -6.88 10.50
C GLN A 4 7.41 -8.17 9.92
N THR A 5 6.58 -8.83 10.72
CA THR A 5 5.83 -10.06 10.36
C THR A 5 4.37 -9.74 10.06
N TYR A 6 3.92 -8.55 10.49
CA TYR A 6 2.55 -8.09 10.32
C TYR A 6 2.54 -6.70 9.71
N PRO A 7 1.53 -6.38 8.89
CA PRO A 7 1.38 -5.04 8.36
C PRO A 7 1.01 -4.08 9.49
N ARG A 8 1.37 -2.80 9.36
CA ARG A 8 1.06 -1.80 10.40
C ARG A 8 -0.44 -1.68 10.69
N SER A 9 -0.76 -1.10 11.84
CA SER A 9 -2.14 -0.88 12.27
C SER A 9 -2.93 -0.11 11.21
N PRO A 10 -4.20 -0.48 10.91
CA PRO A 10 -5.04 0.25 9.97
C PRO A 10 -5.31 1.69 10.39
N LYS A 11 -5.17 2.01 11.69
CA LYS A 11 -5.32 3.36 12.25
C LYS A 11 -4.07 4.23 12.09
N SER A 12 -2.94 3.62 11.69
CA SER A 12 -1.73 4.38 11.39
C SER A 12 -1.94 5.13 10.08
N LEU A 13 -1.93 6.46 10.18
CA LEU A 13 -2.07 7.34 9.04
C LEU A 13 -0.73 7.41 8.30
N LEU A 14 -0.78 7.33 6.98
CA LEU A 14 0.33 7.71 6.12
C LEU A 14 -0.13 8.92 5.30
N GLY A 15 0.51 10.08 5.52
CA GLY A 15 0.13 11.37 4.90
C GLY A 15 -1.35 11.70 5.01
N GLY A 16 -1.93 11.46 6.18
CA GLY A 16 -3.35 11.72 6.45
C GLY A 16 -4.31 10.62 5.98
N ILE A 17 -3.84 9.62 5.23
CA ILE A 17 -4.67 8.52 4.73
C ILE A 17 -4.54 7.32 5.66
N ALA A 18 -5.65 6.93 6.29
CA ALA A 18 -5.72 5.68 7.04
C ALA A 18 -5.58 4.49 6.11
N TYR A 19 -5.10 3.35 6.62
CA TYR A 19 -4.93 2.11 5.87
C TYR A 19 -3.85 2.10 4.76
N LEU A 20 -3.42 3.24 4.22
CA LEU A 20 -2.41 3.31 3.15
C LEU A 20 -1.09 2.63 3.53
N GLY A 21 -0.53 2.97 4.69
CA GLY A 21 0.70 2.32 5.14
C GLY A 21 0.52 0.83 5.43
N ARG A 22 -0.67 0.40 5.89
CA ARG A 22 -1.01 -1.03 6.06
C ARG A 22 -1.03 -1.75 4.72
N PHE A 23 -1.56 -1.11 3.68
CA PHE A 23 -1.64 -1.65 2.34
C PHE A 23 -0.25 -1.81 1.70
N ILE A 24 0.63 -0.82 1.85
CA ILE A 24 2.04 -0.90 1.42
C ILE A 24 2.76 -2.07 2.12
N ASP A 25 2.60 -2.19 3.45
CA ASP A 25 3.22 -3.29 4.18
C ASP A 25 2.67 -4.65 3.75
N LYS A 26 1.36 -4.76 3.47
CA LYS A 26 0.76 -5.99 2.93
C LYS A 26 1.42 -6.41 1.62
N ILE A 27 1.62 -5.48 0.69
CA ILE A 27 2.29 -5.76 -0.60
C ILE A 27 3.72 -6.28 -0.36
N ARG A 28 4.49 -5.59 0.48
CA ARG A 28 5.88 -5.98 0.81
C ARG A 28 5.95 -7.36 1.47
N LEU A 29 5.07 -7.63 2.44
CA LEU A 29 5.02 -8.91 3.16
C LEU A 29 4.58 -10.07 2.27
N ARG A 30 3.62 -9.83 1.36
CA ARG A 30 3.15 -10.83 0.40
C ARG A 30 4.27 -11.20 -0.57
N ASN A 31 4.97 -10.21 -1.12
CA ASN A 31 6.12 -10.45 -2.00
C ASN A 31 7.27 -11.17 -1.28
N ALA A 32 7.46 -10.90 0.01
CA ALA A 32 8.41 -11.64 0.85
C ALA A 32 7.93 -13.05 1.26
N GLY A 33 6.75 -13.49 0.82
CA GLY A 33 6.19 -14.80 1.17
C GLY A 33 5.77 -14.95 2.64
N LYS A 34 5.66 -13.84 3.39
CA LYS A 34 5.35 -13.85 4.83
C LYS A 34 3.86 -13.90 5.14
N ILE A 35 3.01 -13.52 4.17
CA ILE A 35 1.56 -13.58 4.28
C ILE A 35 0.97 -14.17 3.00
N GLN A 36 -0.06 -15.01 3.13
CA GLN A 36 -0.89 -15.49 2.03
C GLN A 36 -2.31 -14.95 2.23
N GLU A 37 -2.59 -13.78 1.66
CA GLU A 37 -3.93 -13.24 1.63
C GLU A 37 -4.66 -13.66 0.35
N TYR A 38 -5.82 -14.29 0.54
CA TYR A 38 -6.74 -14.66 -0.53
C TYR A 38 -7.41 -13.44 -1.16
N ASN A 39 -7.59 -12.38 -0.36
CA ASN A 39 -8.25 -11.13 -0.72
C ASN A 39 -7.20 -10.01 -0.81
N TYR A 40 -6.67 -9.78 -2.02
CA TYR A 40 -5.57 -8.85 -2.25
C TYR A 40 -5.86 -7.90 -3.39
N ILE A 41 -5.73 -6.59 -3.12
CA ILE A 41 -5.83 -5.47 -4.08
C ILE A 41 -7.23 -5.27 -4.71
N THR A 42 -7.88 -6.35 -5.16
CA THR A 42 -9.11 -6.30 -5.97
C THR A 42 -10.40 -6.34 -5.15
N VAL A 43 -10.30 -6.50 -3.82
CA VAL A 43 -11.45 -6.70 -2.93
C VAL A 43 -11.28 -5.96 -1.60
N GLY A 44 -12.41 -5.69 -0.93
CA GLY A 44 -12.45 -5.10 0.40
C GLY A 44 -11.81 -3.71 0.46
N PHE A 45 -11.16 -3.40 1.59
CA PHE A 45 -10.53 -2.10 1.85
C PHE A 45 -9.42 -1.75 0.86
N ASP A 46 -8.69 -2.74 0.35
CA ASP A 46 -7.65 -2.52 -0.64
C ASP A 46 -8.25 -1.88 -1.91
N LYS A 47 -9.35 -2.45 -2.42
CA LYS A 47 -10.06 -1.92 -3.59
C LYS A 47 -10.59 -0.51 -3.33
N TYR A 48 -11.24 -0.29 -2.18
CA TYR A 48 -11.77 1.04 -1.85
C TYR A 48 -10.66 2.09 -1.77
N LEU A 49 -9.49 1.74 -1.24
CA LEU A 49 -8.34 2.65 -1.17
C LEU A 49 -7.81 2.97 -2.58
N ILE A 50 -7.63 1.96 -3.43
CA ILE A 50 -7.19 2.14 -4.82
C ILE A 50 -8.17 3.02 -5.61
N ASP A 51 -9.48 2.74 -5.50
CA ASP A 51 -10.53 3.52 -6.16
C ASP A 51 -10.57 4.97 -5.62
N PHE A 52 -10.42 5.16 -4.31
CA PHE A 52 -10.39 6.48 -3.68
C PHE A 52 -9.19 7.32 -4.13
N LEU A 53 -8.02 6.69 -4.27
CA LEU A 53 -6.80 7.34 -4.75
C LEU A 53 -6.75 7.46 -6.28
N GLN A 54 -7.69 6.84 -7.00
CA GLN A 54 -7.74 6.79 -8.46
C GLN A 54 -6.43 6.35 -9.11
N ILE A 55 -5.77 5.36 -8.51
CA ILE A 55 -4.49 4.82 -8.99
C ILE A 55 -4.68 3.45 -9.63
N ASP A 56 -3.79 3.08 -10.55
CA ASP A 56 -3.80 1.71 -11.07
C ASP A 56 -3.22 0.74 -10.02
N PRO A 57 -3.95 -0.33 -9.67
CA PRO A 57 -3.53 -1.27 -8.63
C PRO A 57 -2.22 -1.99 -8.95
N LYS A 58 -1.99 -2.36 -10.21
CA LYS A 58 -0.77 -3.07 -10.62
C LYS A 58 0.43 -2.13 -10.64
N ALA A 59 0.25 -0.91 -11.14
CA ALA A 59 1.29 0.11 -11.13
C ALA A 59 1.69 0.46 -9.70
N PHE A 60 0.72 0.60 -8.79
CA PHE A 60 0.98 0.84 -7.38
C PHE A 60 1.77 -0.31 -6.74
N GLU A 61 1.33 -1.56 -6.96
CA GLU A 61 2.05 -2.74 -6.48
C GLU A 61 3.50 -2.74 -6.98
N GLN A 62 3.73 -2.58 -8.28
CA GLN A 62 5.07 -2.55 -8.84
C GLN A 62 5.93 -1.43 -8.24
N ARG A 63 5.35 -0.25 -7.99
CA ARG A 63 6.07 0.86 -7.37
C ARG A 63 6.48 0.53 -5.94
N VAL A 64 5.61 -0.11 -5.16
CA VAL A 64 5.94 -0.59 -3.80
C VAL A 64 7.05 -1.62 -3.84
N LEU A 65 7.01 -2.55 -4.81
CA LEU A 65 8.03 -3.59 -4.98
C LEU A 65 9.37 -3.06 -5.50
N ALA A 66 9.36 -1.96 -6.25
CA ALA A 66 10.57 -1.25 -6.68
C ALA A 66 11.30 -0.53 -5.53
N GLY A 67 10.80 -0.63 -4.30
CA GLY A 67 11.39 0.00 -3.12
C GLY A 67 10.90 1.44 -2.89
N GLY A 68 9.77 1.82 -3.49
CA GLY A 68 9.18 3.14 -3.27
C GLY A 68 9.01 3.42 -1.78
N THR A 69 9.40 4.61 -1.34
CA THR A 69 9.32 5.00 0.08
C THR A 69 7.94 5.53 0.41
N ASP A 70 7.59 5.43 1.69
CA ASP A 70 6.32 5.93 2.21
C ASP A 70 6.11 7.43 1.84
N ASP A 71 7.17 8.25 1.84
CA ASP A 71 7.16 9.65 1.39
C ASP A 71 6.86 9.83 -0.11
N GLU A 72 7.35 8.95 -0.98
CA GLU A 72 7.08 9.04 -2.42
C GLU A 72 5.60 8.80 -2.75
N PHE A 73 4.90 8.00 -1.95
CA PHE A 73 3.46 7.79 -2.07
C PHE A 73 2.64 8.94 -1.50
N LEU A 74 3.28 9.86 -0.75
CA LEU A 74 2.65 11.07 -0.21
C LEU A 74 2.94 12.32 -1.03
N ALA A 75 4.11 12.36 -1.69
CA ALA A 75 4.51 13.45 -2.57
C ALA A 75 3.58 13.58 -3.80
N SER A 76 2.83 12.54 -4.16
CA SER A 76 1.79 12.61 -5.19
C SER A 76 0.47 13.19 -4.64
N GLY A 77 0.54 14.37 -4.04
CA GLY A 77 -0.61 15.23 -3.78
C GLY A 77 -0.87 16.16 -4.96
N CYS A 78 -1.39 15.64 -6.09
CA CYS A 78 -2.05 16.40 -7.19
C CYS A 78 -1.15 17.34 -8.06
N PRO A 79 -1.49 17.64 -9.34
CA PRO A 79 -2.08 16.83 -10.41
C PRO A 79 -1.01 16.39 -11.43
N ILE A 80 -1.34 15.37 -12.22
CA ILE A 80 -0.61 15.07 -13.46
C ILE A 80 -0.88 16.25 -14.41
N SER A 81 0.17 17.00 -14.76
CA SER A 81 0.12 17.98 -15.86
C SER A 81 -0.05 17.30 -17.20
#